data_AF-A0A926AXK3-F1
#
_entry.id   AF-A0A926AXK3-F1
#
_cell.length_a   1.000
_cell.length_b   1.000
_cell.length_c   1.000
_cell.angle_alpha   90.00
_cell.angle_beta   90.00
_cell.angle_gamma   90.00
#
_symmetry.space_group_name_H-M   'P 1'
#
loop_
_entity.id
_entity.type
_entity.pdbx_description
1 polymer ?
#
loop_
_entity_poly.entity_id
_entity_poly.type
_entity_poly.pdbx_seq_one_letter_code
_entity_poly.pdbx_strand_id
1 'polypeptide(L)'
;MDPEIRKHLKWVELFRLTGSASLVCLRCGISPPTRLKWVRRYEQFGLEGLRPQSRRPKTSPHFKLTDEVLVWILELRNQRFGHRR
;
A
#
# COMPACT_ATOMS: atom_id res chain seq x y z
N MET A 1 -16.30 0.44 -4.46
CA MET A 1 -15.03 1.02 -4.92
C MET A 1 -14.39 1.73 -3.74
N ASP A 2 -13.20 1.29 -3.34
CA ASP A 2 -12.47 1.85 -2.20
C ASP A 2 -12.18 3.35 -2.41
N PRO A 3 -12.37 4.21 -1.38
CA PRO A 3 -12.15 5.65 -1.51
C PRO A 3 -10.70 6.02 -1.89
N GLU A 4 -9.70 5.22 -1.50
CA GLU A 4 -8.31 5.43 -1.89
C GLU A 4 -8.09 5.14 -3.37
N ILE A 5 -8.71 4.07 -3.90
CA ILE A 5 -8.63 3.73 -5.33
C ILE A 5 -9.18 4.87 -6.18
N ARG A 6 -10.34 5.43 -5.81
CA ARG A 6 -10.94 6.58 -6.51
C ARG A 6 -10.02 7.81 -6.49
N LYS A 7 -9.39 8.07 -5.34
CA LYS A 7 -8.44 9.17 -5.18
C LYS A 7 -7.22 9.01 -6.09
N HIS A 8 -6.60 7.82 -6.10
CA HIS A 8 -5.44 7.55 -6.95
C HIS A 8 -5.79 7.56 -8.44
N LEU A 9 -6.98 7.07 -8.81
CA LEU A 9 -7.47 7.12 -10.19
C LEU A 9 -7.59 8.56 -10.69
N LYS A 10 -8.17 9.44 -9.87
CA LYS A 10 -8.29 10.88 -10.19
C LYS A 10 -6.94 11.54 -10.46
N TRP A 11 -5.89 11.15 -9.72
CA TRP A 11 -4.53 11.67 -9.95
C TRP A 11 -3.96 11.22 -11.29
N VAL A 12 -4.20 9.96 -11.67
CA VAL A 12 -3.73 9.41 -12.94
C VAL A 12 -4.48 10.04 -14.11
N GLU A 13 -5.80 10.21 -14.01
CA GLU A 13 -6.62 10.88 -15.02
C GLU A 13 -6.22 12.34 -15.21
N LEU A 14 -6.05 13.09 -14.11
CA LEU A 14 -5.57 14.48 -14.17
C LEU A 14 -4.21 14.58 -14.88
N PHE A 15 -3.31 13.63 -14.63
CA PHE A 15 -2.02 13.61 -15.30
C PHE A 15 -2.14 13.33 -16.80
N ARG A 16 -2.99 12.39 -17.20
CA ARG A 16 -3.25 12.10 -18.62
C ARG A 16 -3.86 13.29 -19.36
N LEU A 17 -4.76 14.03 -18.70
CA LEU A 17 -5.42 15.19 -19.30
C LEU A 17 -4.49 16.40 -19.44
N THR A 18 -3.65 16.67 -18.44
CA THR A 18 -2.82 17.88 -18.44
C THR A 18 -1.43 17.69 -19.03
N GLY A 19 -0.88 16.47 -19.04
CA GLY A 19 0.50 16.20 -19.47
C GLY A 19 1.59 16.83 -18.59
N SER A 20 1.23 17.73 -17.66
CA SER A 20 2.15 18.48 -16.82
C SER A 20 2.27 17.88 -15.43
N ALA A 21 3.45 17.37 -15.11
CA ALA A 21 3.74 16.78 -13.80
C ALA A 21 3.58 17.78 -12.65
N SER A 22 4.04 19.02 -12.84
CA SER A 22 4.04 20.06 -11.81
C SER A 22 2.63 20.53 -11.46
N LEU A 23 1.79 20.74 -12.48
CA LEU A 23 0.40 21.17 -12.29
C LEU A 23 -0.43 20.13 -11.51
N VAL A 24 -0.22 18.84 -11.80
CA VAL A 24 -0.89 17.75 -11.09
C VAL A 24 -0.48 17.69 -9.63
N CYS A 25 0.83 17.80 -9.35
CA CYS A 25 1.33 17.79 -7.97
C CYS A 25 0.75 18.95 -7.16
N LEU A 26 0.69 20.15 -7.75
CA LEU A 26 0.09 21.34 -7.14
C LEU A 26 -1.42 21.15 -6.88
N ARG A 27 -2.19 20.73 -7.89
CA ARG A 27 -3.66 20.56 -7.77
C ARG A 27 -4.05 19.43 -6.81
N CYS A 28 -3.26 18.37 -6.77
CA CYS A 28 -3.55 17.19 -5.95
C CYS A 28 -2.94 17.25 -4.55
N GLY A 29 -2.06 18.22 -4.28
CA GLY A 29 -1.33 18.33 -3.01
C GLY A 29 -0.43 17.13 -2.74
N ILE A 30 0.19 16.56 -3.79
CA ILE A 30 1.03 15.36 -3.68
C ILE A 30 2.46 15.62 -4.10
N SER A 31 3.38 14.86 -3.51
CA SER A 31 4.78 14.91 -3.90
C SER A 31 4.99 14.28 -5.29
N PRO A 32 6.00 14.74 -6.06
CA PRO A 32 6.38 14.12 -7.34
C PRO A 32 6.60 12.59 -7.28
N PRO A 33 7.26 12.00 -6.26
CA PRO A 33 7.43 10.55 -6.20
C PRO A 33 6.11 9.82 -5.94
N THR A 34 5.16 10.42 -5.21
CA THR A 34 3.83 9.83 -5.00
C THR A 34 3.08 9.73 -6.33
N ARG A 35 3.08 10.80 -7.14
CA ARG A 35 2.48 10.79 -8.48
C ARG A 35 3.11 9.70 -9.35
N LEU A 36 4.45 9.69 -9.43
CA LEU A 36 5.19 8.74 -10.27
C LEU A 36 4.88 7.28 -9.91
N LYS A 37 4.80 6.97 -8.61
CA LYS A 37 4.42 5.65 -8.11
C LYS A 37 3.06 5.20 -8.66
N TRP A 38 2.03 6.04 -8.56
CA TRP A 38 0.67 5.67 -8.94
C TRP A 38 0.48 5.59 -10.45
N VAL A 39 1.10 6.50 -11.22
CA VAL A 39 1.11 6.44 -12.69
C VAL A 39 1.73 5.12 -13.16
N ARG A 40 2.94 4.79 -12.68
CA ARG A 40 3.62 3.54 -13.04
C ARG A 40 2.81 2.30 -12.67
N ARG A 41 2.18 2.29 -11.48
CA ARG A 41 1.33 1.17 -11.04
C ARG A 41 0.09 1.02 -11.92
N TYR A 42 -0.52 2.12 -12.33
CA TYR A 42 -1.66 2.10 -13.23
C TYR A 42 -1.27 1.61 -14.62
N GLU A 43 -0.11 2.01 -15.13
CA GLU A 43 0.42 1.52 -16.42
C GLU A 43 0.72 0.02 -16.39
N GLN A 44 1.23 -0.50 -15.27
CA GLN A 44 1.59 -1.91 -15.13
C GLN A 44 0.40 -2.83 -14.82
N PHE A 45 -0.53 -2.40 -13.98
CA PHE A 45 -1.57 -3.27 -13.40
C PHE A 45 -2.99 -2.69 -13.52
N GLY A 46 -3.16 -1.55 -14.18
CA GLY A 46 -4.46 -0.88 -14.31
C GLY A 46 -5.07 -0.50 -12.96
N LEU A 47 -6.37 -0.71 -12.82
CA LEU A 47 -7.15 -0.45 -11.60
C LEU A 47 -6.64 -1.26 -10.39
N GLU A 48 -6.16 -2.49 -10.61
CA GLU A 48 -5.62 -3.33 -9.53
C GLU A 48 -4.35 -2.73 -8.92
N GLY A 49 -3.56 -2.02 -9.71
CA GLY A 49 -2.35 -1.33 -9.25
C GLY A 49 -2.63 -0.16 -8.30
N LEU A 50 -3.85 0.37 -8.31
CA LEU A 50 -4.28 1.48 -7.46
C LEU A 50 -4.75 1.03 -6.07
N ARG A 51 -4.88 -0.29 -5.86
CA ARG A 51 -5.25 -0.86 -4.57
C ARG A 51 -4.16 -0.60 -3.53
N PRO A 52 -4.53 -0.36 -2.26
CA PRO A 52 -3.56 -0.31 -1.17
C PRO A 52 -2.80 -1.64 -1.11
N GLN A 53 -1.47 -1.54 -1.10
CA GLN A 53 -0.59 -2.68 -0.95
C GLN A 53 0.01 -2.65 0.45
N SER A 54 0.18 -3.84 1.04
CA SER A 54 0.85 -3.97 2.32
C SER A 54 2.24 -3.33 2.27
N ARG A 55 2.56 -2.54 3.31
CA ARG A 55 3.90 -1.97 3.52
C ARG A 55 4.84 -2.95 4.21
N ARG A 56 4.36 -4.15 4.56
CA ARG A 56 5.16 -5.17 5.23
C ARG A 56 6.24 -5.67 4.27
N PRO A 57 7.50 -5.80 4.73
CA PRO A 57 8.54 -6.44 3.92
C PRO A 57 8.12 -7.87 3.58
N LYS A 58 8.33 -8.28 2.32
CA LYS A 58 8.04 -9.65 1.87
C LYS A 58 8.96 -10.67 2.53
N THR A 59 10.20 -10.28 2.77
CA THR A 59 11.23 -11.11 3.39
C THR A 59 11.98 -10.29 4.43
N SER A 60 12.37 -10.94 5.53
CA SER A 60 13.28 -10.38 6.53
C SER A 60 14.53 -11.26 6.55
N PRO A 61 15.74 -10.71 6.41
CA PRO A 61 16.98 -11.49 6.47
C PRO A 61 17.13 -12.29 7.77
N HIS A 62 16.55 -11.80 8.86
CA HIS A 62 16.55 -12.45 10.17
C HIS A 62 15.18 -13.07 10.51
N PHE A 63 14.46 -13.59 9.52
CA PHE A 63 13.21 -14.30 9.76
C PHE A 63 13.50 -15.63 10.46
N LYS A 64 13.44 -15.64 11.79
CA LYS A 64 13.68 -16.81 12.65
C LYS A 64 12.40 -17.61 12.97
N LEU A 65 11.31 -17.34 12.24
CA LEU A 65 10.00 -17.95 12.48
C LEU A 65 9.90 -19.24 11.66
N THR A 66 9.92 -20.38 12.32
CA THR A 66 9.54 -21.68 11.74
C THR A 66 8.03 -21.86 11.83
N ASP A 67 7.48 -22.78 11.03
CA ASP A 67 6.03 -23.09 11.06
C ASP A 67 5.58 -23.57 12.45
N GLU A 68 6.41 -24.35 13.14
CA GLU A 68 6.15 -24.81 14.51
C GLU A 68 6.02 -23.62 15.49
N VAL A 69 6.94 -22.66 15.42
CA VAL A 69 6.90 -21.46 16.27
C VAL A 69 5.68 -20.59 15.92
N LEU A 70 5.28 -20.53 14.65
CA LEU A 70 4.06 -19.83 14.24
C LEU A 70 2.80 -20.45 14.85
N VAL A 71 2.69 -21.77 14.86
CA VAL A 71 1.57 -22.49 15.50
C VAL A 71 1.51 -22.15 16.98
N TRP A 72 2.64 -22.24 17.70
CA TRP A 72 2.71 -21.88 19.12
C TRP A 72 2.30 -20.43 19.39
N ILE A 73 2.75 -19.48 18.57
CA ILE A 73 2.37 -18.07 18.71
C ILE A 73 0.86 -17.89 18.53
N LEU A 74 0.24 -18.57 17.57
CA LEU A 74 -1.20 -18.49 17.32
C LEU A 74 -2.00 -19.09 18.48
N GLU A 75 -1.59 -20.24 19.00
CA GLU A 75 -2.18 -20.88 20.17
C GLU A 75 -2.11 -19.96 21.40
N LEU A 76 -0.93 -19.42 21.71
CA LEU A 76 -0.72 -18.51 22.85
C LEU A 76 -1.54 -17.22 22.72
N ARG A 77 -1.71 -16.68 21.50
CA ARG A 77 -2.59 -15.51 21.26
C ARG A 77 -4.06 -15.82 21.55
N ASN A 78 -4.53 -17.00 21.15
CA ASN A 78 -5.90 -17.45 21.41
C ASN A 78 -6.17 -17.66 22.90
N GLN A 79 -5.16 -18.07 23.66
CA GLN A 79 -5.27 -18.22 25.12
C GLN A 79 -5.45 -16.88 25.87
N ARG A 80 -5.41 -15.73 25.17
CA ARG A 80 -5.70 -14.39 25.72
C ARG A 80 -5.00 -14.13 27.07
N PHE A 81 -3.69 -14.34 27.13
CA PHE A 81 -2.83 -13.84 28.21
C PHE A 81 -2.67 -12.31 28.14
N GLY A 82 -3.78 -11.60 28.01
CA GLY A 82 -3.82 -10.15 28.17
C GLY A 82 -3.27 -9.77 29.55
N HIS A 83 -2.94 -8.51 29.71
CA HIS A 83 -2.39 -7.99 30.96
C HIS A 83 -3.26 -8.43 32.15
N ARG A 84 -2.70 -9.29 33.01
CA ARG A 84 -3.33 -9.64 34.29
C ARG A 84 -3.15 -8.41 35.18
N ARG A 85 -4.23 -7.65 35.41
CA ARG A 85 -4.28 -6.64 36.47
C ARG A 85 -4.40 -7.32 37.82
#